data_AF-A0A077X2M8-F1
#
_entry.id   AF-A0A077X2M8-F1
#
_cell.length_a   1.000
_cell.length_b   1.000
_cell.length_c   1.000
_cell.angle_alpha   90.00
_cell.angle_beta   90.00
_cell.angle_gamma   90.00
#
_symmetry.space_group_name_H-M   'P 1'
#
loop_
_entity.id
_entity.type
_entity.pdbx_description
1 polymer ?
#
loop_
_entity_poly.entity_id
_entity_poly.type
_entity_poly.pdbx_seq_one_letter_code
_entity_poly.pdbx_strand_id
1 'polypeptide(L)'
;MGEAVGFMRECKADLRSIQHSSLAKPHLRKSAVAGRALKEEESVSELLQRYTMINDTVAYQSIPSRQDLQRIIPNGRGVLQMKKYQLPPPKFGPAHEEESNANYARSGAYY
;
A
#
# COMPACT_ATOMS: atom_id res chain seq x y z
N MET A 1 5.62 11.83 -22.90
CA MET A 1 5.97 13.09 -22.21
C MET A 1 4.73 13.89 -21.82
N GLY A 2 3.77 14.11 -22.72
CA GLY A 2 2.52 14.82 -22.38
C GLY A 2 1.72 14.15 -21.25
N GLU A 3 1.60 12.82 -21.29
CA GLU A 3 1.00 12.03 -20.20
C GLU A 3 1.73 12.19 -18.86
N ALA A 4 3.07 12.17 -18.88
CA ALA A 4 3.87 12.34 -17.66
C ALA A 4 3.61 13.70 -17.01
N VAL A 5 3.57 14.78 -17.80
CA VAL A 5 3.19 16.12 -17.31
C VAL A 5 1.78 16.12 -16.73
N GLY A 6 0.85 15.41 -17.37
CA GLY A 6 -0.51 15.22 -16.89
C GLY A 6 -0.56 14.56 -15.51
N PHE A 7 0.08 13.40 -15.34
CA PHE A 7 0.15 12.70 -14.07
C PHE A 7 0.82 13.54 -12.97
N MET A 8 1.92 14.22 -13.29
CA MET A 8 2.62 15.06 -12.32
C MET A 8 1.78 16.26 -11.86
N ARG A 9 0.96 16.84 -12.75
CA ARG A 9 -0.03 17.87 -12.38
C ARG A 9 -1.10 17.32 -11.44
N GLU A 10 -1.62 16.13 -11.71
CA GLU A 10 -2.62 15.49 -10.86
C GLU A 10 -2.04 15.15 -9.47
N CYS A 11 -0.85 14.55 -9.42
CA CYS A 11 -0.15 14.28 -8.16
C CYS A 11 0.05 15.54 -7.32
N LYS A 12 0.46 16.66 -7.93
CA LYS A 12 0.62 17.93 -7.21
C LYS A 12 -0.69 18.43 -6.61
N ALA A 13 -1.79 18.34 -7.36
CA ALA A 13 -3.12 18.72 -6.89
C ALA A 13 -3.59 17.81 -5.74
N ASP A 14 -3.36 16.51 -5.84
CA ASP A 14 -3.74 15.54 -4.81
C ASP A 14 -2.94 15.74 -3.52
N LEU A 15 -1.63 15.97 -3.60
CA LEU A 15 -0.78 16.28 -2.45
C LEU A 15 -1.23 17.57 -1.74
N ARG A 16 -1.55 18.62 -2.51
CA ARG A 16 -2.16 19.85 -1.97
C ARG A 16 -3.48 19.56 -1.25
N SER A 17 -4.33 18.71 -1.82
CA SER A 17 -5.60 18.34 -1.20
C SER A 17 -5.40 17.62 0.15
N ILE A 18 -4.39 16.75 0.25
CA ILE A 18 -4.03 16.03 1.49
C ILE A 18 -3.54 17.02 2.55
N GLN A 19 -2.70 17.98 2.16
CA GLN A 19 -2.24 19.04 3.05
C GLN A 19 -3.41 19.86 3.58
N HIS A 20 -4.31 20.34 2.70
CA HIS A 20 -5.48 21.12 3.11
C HIS A 20 -6.45 20.31 3.99
N SER A 21 -6.69 19.04 3.66
CA SER A 21 -7.53 18.16 4.46
C SER A 21 -6.95 17.90 5.86
N SER A 22 -5.62 17.91 6.01
CA SER A 22 -4.96 17.73 7.30
C SER A 22 -5.04 18.97 8.19
N LEU A 23 -5.12 20.16 7.59
CA LEU A 23 -5.27 21.45 8.29
C LEU A 23 -6.70 21.66 8.83
N ALA A 24 -7.71 21.09 8.16
CA ALA A 24 -9.12 21.19 8.53
C ALA A 24 -9.44 20.47 9.86
N LYS A 25 -8.62 19.50 10.28
CA LYS A 25 -8.85 18.72 11.51
C LYS A 25 -7.84 19.14 12.59
N PRO A 26 -8.28 19.79 13.68
CA PRO A 26 -7.36 20.35 14.70
C PRO A 26 -6.46 19.30 15.37
N HIS A 27 -6.94 18.05 15.51
CA HIS A 27 -6.14 16.93 16.03
C HIS A 27 -5.09 16.37 15.05
N LEU A 28 -5.19 16.70 13.75
CA LEU A 28 -4.28 16.24 12.69
C LEU A 28 -3.32 17.33 12.19
N ARG A 29 -3.31 18.53 12.80
CA ARG A 29 -2.44 19.64 12.37
C ARG A 29 -0.94 19.32 12.44
N LYS A 30 -0.55 18.28 13.21
CA LYS A 30 0.81 17.71 13.24
C LYS A 30 0.86 16.28 12.70
N SER A 31 -0.02 15.94 11.76
CA SER A 31 0.00 14.60 11.18
C SER A 31 1.29 14.42 10.39
N ALA A 32 1.98 13.29 10.64
CA ALA A 32 3.14 12.89 9.85
C ALA A 32 2.81 12.80 8.35
N VAL A 33 1.53 12.55 8.02
CA VAL A 33 0.99 12.52 6.66
C VAL A 33 1.11 13.88 5.97
N ALA A 34 0.69 14.97 6.63
CA ALA A 34 0.80 16.32 6.09
C ALA A 34 2.26 16.74 5.84
N GLY A 35 3.14 16.42 6.80
CA GLY A 35 4.57 16.71 6.68
C GLY A 35 5.24 15.94 5.54
N ARG A 36 4.83 14.68 5.30
CA ARG A 36 5.28 13.90 4.13
C ARG A 36 4.74 14.48 2.83
N ALA A 37 3.45 14.83 2.79
CA ALA A 37 2.83 15.42 1.61
C ALA A 37 3.49 16.75 1.19
N LEU A 38 3.98 17.57 2.13
CA LEU A 38 4.74 18.78 1.83
C LEU A 38 6.09 18.47 1.17
N LYS A 39 6.84 17.51 1.70
CA LYS A 39 8.13 17.09 1.13
C LYS A 39 7.97 16.46 -0.25
N GLU A 40 6.94 15.64 -0.43
CA GLU A 40 6.63 15.02 -1.71
C GLU A 40 6.13 16.05 -2.74
N GLU A 41 5.45 17.12 -2.31
CA GLU A 41 5.02 18.17 -3.23
C GLU A 41 6.23 18.91 -3.83
N GLU A 42 7.26 19.17 -3.03
CA GLU A 42 8.49 19.82 -3.48
C GLU A 42 9.17 18.99 -4.58
N SER A 43 9.35 17.68 -4.34
CA SER A 43 9.97 16.78 -5.33
C SER A 43 9.11 16.64 -6.60
N VAL A 44 7.79 16.56 -6.46
CA VAL A 44 6.85 16.54 -7.59
C VAL A 44 6.92 17.85 -8.38
N SER A 45 7.11 18.99 -7.72
CA SER A 45 7.22 20.29 -8.39
C SER A 45 8.49 20.40 -9.23
N GLU A 46 9.62 19.91 -8.75
CA GLU A 46 10.86 19.88 -9.53
C GLU A 46 10.74 18.97 -10.76
N LEU A 47 10.19 17.78 -10.58
CA LEU A 47 9.98 16.83 -11.66
C LEU A 47 8.99 17.36 -12.69
N LEU A 48 7.91 18.02 -12.25
CA LEU A 48 6.95 18.66 -13.15
C LEU A 48 7.65 19.69 -14.05
N GLN A 49 8.49 20.57 -13.48
CA GLN A 49 9.24 21.56 -14.25
C GLN A 49 10.16 20.92 -15.30
N ARG A 50 10.86 19.84 -14.93
CA ARG A 50 11.74 19.12 -15.86
C ARG A 50 10.95 18.46 -16.99
N TYR A 51 9.84 17.80 -16.67
CA TYR A 51 9.02 17.14 -17.68
C TYR A 51 8.29 18.14 -18.59
N THR A 52 7.84 19.28 -18.06
CA THR A 52 7.28 20.35 -18.90
C THR A 52 8.35 20.91 -19.84
N MET A 53 9.55 21.19 -19.33
CA MET A 53 10.64 21.67 -20.18
C MET A 53 10.94 20.69 -21.31
N ILE A 54 11.08 19.39 -21.02
CA ILE A 54 11.33 18.36 -22.05
C ILE A 54 10.16 18.26 -23.04
N ASN A 55 8.92 18.34 -22.56
CA ASN A 55 7.76 18.28 -23.42
C ASN A 55 7.68 19.50 -24.35
N ASP A 56 8.00 20.68 -23.86
CA ASP A 56 7.87 21.94 -24.61
C ASP A 56 9.08 22.21 -25.53
N THR A 57 10.19 21.49 -25.36
CA THR A 57 11.43 21.67 -26.15
C THR A 57 11.75 20.53 -27.10
N VAL A 58 11.28 19.31 -26.82
CA VAL A 58 11.64 18.12 -27.62
C VAL A 58 10.41 17.35 -28.08
N ALA A 59 9.51 16.99 -27.15
CA ALA A 59 8.49 15.99 -27.46
C ALA A 59 7.23 16.58 -28.11
N TYR A 60 6.86 17.82 -27.77
CA TYR A 60 5.68 18.54 -28.27
C TYR A 60 4.38 17.73 -28.23
N GLN A 61 4.22 16.89 -27.20
CA GLN A 61 3.03 16.06 -27.05
C GLN A 61 1.92 16.81 -26.32
N SER A 62 0.68 16.60 -26.74
CA SER A 62 -0.49 17.12 -26.04
C SER A 62 -0.61 16.53 -24.63
N ILE A 63 -1.00 17.37 -23.66
CA ILE A 63 -1.25 16.92 -22.30
C ILE A 63 -2.69 16.39 -22.22
N PRO A 64 -2.89 15.11 -21.88
CA PRO A 64 -4.22 14.51 -21.79
C PRO A 64 -5.03 15.08 -20.63
N SER A 65 -6.36 14.91 -20.70
CA SER A 65 -7.26 15.33 -19.63
C SER A 65 -7.17 14.40 -18.42
N ARG A 66 -7.61 14.88 -17.25
CA ARG A 66 -7.66 14.07 -16.02
C ARG A 66 -8.46 12.77 -16.20
N GLN A 67 -9.57 12.82 -16.93
CA GLN A 67 -10.42 11.65 -17.15
C GLN A 67 -9.71 10.59 -18.00
N ASP A 68 -8.92 11.02 -18.98
CA ASP A 68 -8.18 10.11 -19.84
C ASP A 68 -7.01 9.46 -19.08
N LEU A 69 -6.34 10.23 -18.21
CA LEU A 69 -5.29 9.72 -17.33
C LEU A 69 -5.83 8.63 -16.40
N GLN A 70 -7.00 8.83 -15.80
CA GLN A 70 -7.62 7.84 -14.90
C GLN A 70 -7.97 6.52 -15.60
N ARG A 71 -8.27 6.55 -16.90
CA ARG A 71 -8.51 5.33 -17.69
C ARG A 71 -7.25 4.52 -17.95
N ILE A 72 -6.08 5.18 -17.92
CA ILE A 72 -4.77 4.54 -18.14
C ILE A 72 -4.25 3.88 -16.86
N ILE A 73 -4.67 4.37 -15.68
CA ILE A 73 -4.22 3.82 -14.40
C ILE A 73 -4.71 2.38 -14.26
N PRO A 74 -3.81 1.39 -14.13
CA PRO A 74 -4.21 0.01 -13.94
C PRO A 74 -4.89 -0.19 -12.59
N ASN A 75 -5.80 -1.15 -12.53
CA ASN A 75 -6.45 -1.53 -11.28
C ASN A 75 -5.41 -1.96 -10.23
N GLY A 76 -5.59 -1.46 -9.00
CA GLY A 76 -4.70 -1.78 -7.89
C GLY A 76 -4.69 -3.28 -7.56
N ARG A 77 -3.53 -3.83 -7.22
CA ARG A 77 -3.36 -5.20 -6.74
C ARG A 77 -3.17 -5.19 -5.22
N GLY A 78 -3.99 -5.94 -4.49
CA GLY A 78 -3.79 -6.17 -3.06
C GLY A 78 -2.47 -6.92 -2.81
N VAL A 79 -1.54 -6.27 -2.12
CA VAL A 79 -0.21 -6.84 -1.82
C VAL A 79 -0.26 -7.79 -0.62
N LEU A 80 -1.13 -7.51 0.35
CA LEU A 80 -1.21 -8.28 1.59
C LEU A 80 -2.35 -9.29 1.52
N GLN A 81 -1.99 -10.58 1.60
CA GLN A 81 -2.96 -11.63 1.88
C GLN A 81 -3.25 -11.64 3.39
N MET A 82 -4.52 -11.72 3.77
CA MET A 82 -4.89 -11.87 5.18
C MET A 82 -4.31 -13.18 5.72
N LYS A 83 -3.37 -13.08 6.67
CA LYS A 83 -2.86 -14.25 7.37
C LYS A 83 -3.98 -14.83 8.24
N LYS A 84 -4.42 -16.04 7.93
CA LYS A 84 -5.39 -16.76 8.76
C LYS A 84 -4.75 -17.02 10.13
N TYR A 85 -5.38 -16.51 11.17
CA TYR A 85 -5.00 -16.81 12.54
C TYR A 85 -5.42 -18.24 12.88
N GLN A 86 -4.50 -19.03 13.41
CA GLN A 86 -4.78 -20.36 13.95
C GLN A 86 -4.55 -20.33 15.45
N LEU A 87 -5.46 -20.95 16.22
CA LEU A 87 -5.31 -21.05 17.66
C LEU A 87 -4.09 -21.94 17.97
N PRO A 88 -3.31 -21.61 19.02
CA PRO A 88 -2.26 -22.51 19.48
C PRO A 88 -2.89 -23.84 19.93
N PRO A 89 -2.20 -24.97 19.74
CA PRO A 89 -2.69 -26.25 20.22
C PRO A 89 -2.88 -26.20 21.74
N PRO A 90 -3.97 -26.77 22.28
CA PRO A 90 -4.22 -26.79 23.72
C PRO A 90 -3.11 -27.59 24.42
N LYS A 91 -2.53 -27.02 25.49
CA LYS A 91 -1.51 -27.73 26.30
C LYS A 91 -2.08 -28.90 27.10
N PHE A 92 -3.39 -28.92 27.32
CA PHE A 92 -4.10 -29.94 28.08
C PHE A 92 -5.47 -30.21 27.45
N GLY A 93 -5.81 -31.49 27.32
CA GLY A 93 -7.04 -31.98 26.68
C GLY A 93 -6.76 -33.12 25.71
N PRO A 94 -7.76 -33.96 25.36
CA PRO A 94 -7.60 -35.16 24.53
C PRO A 94 -7.49 -34.79 23.03
N ALA A 95 -6.51 -33.95 22.68
CA ALA A 95 -6.21 -33.55 21.31
C ALA A 95 -4.76 -33.84 20.92
N HIS A 96 -4.09 -34.73 21.65
CA HIS A 96 -3.01 -35.51 21.09
C HIS A 96 -3.62 -36.84 20.67
N GLU A 97 -3.65 -37.10 19.36
CA GLU A 97 -3.53 -38.46 18.88
C GLU A 97 -2.17 -38.96 19.38
N GLU A 98 -2.16 -39.46 20.61
CA GLU A 98 -1.19 -40.46 20.97
C GLU A 98 -1.45 -41.60 19.99
N GLU A 99 -0.47 -41.91 19.15
CA GLU A 99 -0.35 -43.27 18.60
C GLU A 99 -0.33 -44.19 19.81
N SER A 100 -1.53 -44.59 20.24
CA SER A 100 -1.71 -45.54 21.31
C SER A 100 -1.10 -46.82 20.79
N ASN A 101 0.14 -47.08 21.21
CA ASN A 101 0.76 -48.39 21.14
C ASN A 101 -0.04 -49.31 22.07
N ALA A 102 -1.25 -49.65 21.64
CA ALA A 102 -2.20 -50.56 22.28
C ALA A 102 -1.62 -51.98 22.43
N ASN A 103 -0.42 -52.21 21.89
CA ASN A 103 0.34 -53.44 22.01
C ASN A 103 1.06 -53.59 23.36
N TYR A 104 1.40 -52.50 24.08
CA TYR A 104 2.11 -52.63 25.36
C TYR A 104 1.19 -53.13 26.48
N ALA A 105 -0.05 -52.64 26.54
CA ALA A 105 -1.04 -53.11 27.54
C ALA A 105 -1.52 -54.55 27.31
N ARG A 106 -1.24 -55.14 26.14
CA ARG A 106 -1.62 -56.52 25.78
C ARG A 106 -0.47 -57.52 25.80
N SER A 107 0.76 -57.09 26.05
CA SER A 107 1.94 -57.96 25.97
C SER A 107 2.11 -58.90 27.16
N GLY A 108 1.30 -58.77 28.22
CA GLY A 108 1.20 -59.74 29.32
C GLY A 108 2.49 -59.96 30.11
N ALA A 109 3.52 -59.14 29.93
CA ALA A 109 4.80 -59.28 30.59
C ALA A 109 4.82 -58.51 31.92
N TYR A 110 4.22 -59.11 32.96
CA TYR A 110 4.49 -58.76 34.35
C TYR A 110 5.53 -59.75 34.90
N TYR A 111 6.73 -59.25 35.21
CA TYR A 111 7.70 -59.90 36.08
C TYR A 111 8.10 -58.91 37.18
#